data_AF-A0A953W3J9-F1
#
_entry.id   AF-A0A953W3J9-F1
#
_cell.length_a   1.000
_cell.length_b   1.000
_cell.length_c   1.000
_cell.angle_alpha   90.00
_cell.angle_beta   90.00
_cell.angle_gamma   90.00
#
_symmetry.space_group_name_H-M   'P 1'
#
loop_
_entity.id
_entity.type
_entity.pdbx_description
1 polymer ?
#
loop_
_entity_poly.entity_id
_entity_poly.type
_entity_poly.pdbx_seq_one_letter_code
_entity_poly.pdbx_strand_id
1 'polypeptide(L)'
;MNPYSDFSFPWFDAFLLWLSGTELRAFFYRFEDFDWLFVFAHVASAAVLLGSILIVDLRIIGVTREISLRKLAVLALPWSVGGAIVALLSGAVMLLFDPIAVGVHTYFLPKMALILLGLLNALAFHRFINLEAAETP
;
A
#
# COMPACT_ATOMS: atom_id res chain seq x y z
N MET A 1 -7.12 -28.88 9.26
CA MET A 1 -7.43 -27.43 9.27
C MET A 1 -6.13 -26.73 9.58
N ASN A 2 -5.56 -25.99 8.62
CA ASN A 2 -4.32 -25.24 8.85
C ASN A 2 -4.67 -24.10 9.84
N PRO A 3 -4.09 -24.02 11.05
CA PRO A 3 -4.47 -23.01 12.03
C PRO A 3 -4.01 -21.60 11.68
N TYR A 4 -3.31 -21.40 10.56
CA TYR A 4 -2.56 -20.16 10.30
C TYR A 4 -3.19 -19.24 9.25
N SER A 5 -3.86 -19.73 8.20
CA SER A 5 -4.74 -18.91 7.32
C SER A 5 -5.49 -19.73 6.28
N ASP A 6 -6.68 -19.25 5.91
CA ASP A 6 -7.52 -19.81 4.82
C ASP A 6 -6.89 -19.68 3.42
N PHE A 7 -5.84 -18.86 3.28
CA PHE A 7 -5.18 -18.54 2.00
C PHE A 7 -3.69 -18.97 1.96
N SER A 8 -3.27 -19.90 2.80
CA SER A 8 -1.88 -20.38 2.84
C SER A 8 -1.53 -21.17 1.57
N PHE A 9 -0.47 -20.75 0.87
CA PHE A 9 0.09 -21.48 -0.27
C PHE A 9 1.48 -22.02 0.11
N PRO A 10 1.83 -23.28 -0.25
CA PRO A 10 3.11 -23.87 0.17
C PRO A 10 4.35 -23.08 -0.27
N TRP A 11 4.31 -22.47 -1.45
CA TRP A 11 5.40 -21.62 -1.94
C TRP A 11 5.57 -20.36 -1.10
N PHE A 12 4.48 -19.84 -0.53
CA PHE A 12 4.48 -18.64 0.28
C PHE A 12 5.02 -18.94 1.68
N ASP A 13 4.61 -20.05 2.29
CA ASP A 13 5.17 -20.51 3.55
C ASP A 13 6.69 -20.76 3.44
N ALA A 14 7.13 -21.38 2.34
CA ALA A 14 8.55 -21.55 2.04
C ALA A 14 9.28 -20.20 1.86
N PHE A 15 8.65 -19.20 1.24
CA PHE A 15 9.18 -17.85 1.12
C PHE A 15 9.33 -17.17 2.48
N LEU A 16 8.33 -17.26 3.35
CA LEU A 16 8.40 -16.68 4.70
C LEU A 16 9.50 -17.34 5.54
N LEU A 17 9.63 -18.66 5.45
CA LEU A 17 10.71 -19.41 6.11
C LEU A 17 12.09 -19.00 5.58
N TRP A 18 12.24 -18.86 4.26
CA TRP A 18 13.47 -18.38 3.64
C TRP A 18 13.79 -16.95 4.09
N LEU A 19 12.81 -16.05 4.09
CA LEU A 19 12.97 -14.66 4.51
C LEU A 19 13.39 -14.57 5.98
N SER A 20 12.82 -15.42 6.83
CA SER A 20 13.17 -15.57 8.25
C SER A 20 14.63 -15.98 8.50
N GLY A 21 15.27 -16.63 7.52
CA GLY A 21 16.68 -17.03 7.57
C GLY A 21 17.67 -15.97 7.05
N THR A 22 17.20 -14.82 6.55
CA THR A 22 18.08 -13.83 5.92
C THR A 22 18.79 -12.90 6.91
N GLU A 23 20.01 -12.49 6.55
CA GLU A 23 20.76 -11.43 7.26
C GLU A 23 20.01 -10.09 7.26
N LEU A 24 19.21 -9.83 6.22
CA LEU A 24 18.36 -8.64 6.13
C LEU A 24 17.31 -8.62 7.25
N ARG A 25 16.62 -9.74 7.48
CA ARG A 25 15.70 -9.88 8.61
C ARG A 25 16.46 -9.72 9.93
N ALA A 26 17.60 -10.39 10.09
CA ALA A 26 18.40 -10.27 11.31
C ALA A 26 18.84 -8.81 11.58
N PHE A 27 19.16 -8.04 10.55
CA PHE A 27 19.49 -6.63 10.65
C PHE A 27 18.34 -5.81 11.25
N PHE A 28 17.12 -5.96 10.71
CA PHE A 28 15.94 -5.19 11.12
C PHE A 28 15.37 -5.65 12.45
N TYR A 29 15.44 -6.93 12.76
CA TYR A 29 15.01 -7.49 14.04
C TYR A 29 15.65 -6.80 15.25
N ARG A 30 16.88 -6.27 15.10
CA ARG A 30 17.56 -5.47 16.14
C ARG A 30 16.88 -4.15 16.51
N PHE A 31 15.89 -3.72 15.72
CA PHE A 31 15.12 -2.51 15.93
C PHE A 31 13.66 -2.81 16.30
N GLU A 32 13.34 -4.05 16.71
CA GLU A 32 11.97 -4.46 17.04
C GLU A 32 11.35 -3.61 18.16
N ASP A 33 12.15 -3.10 19.10
CA ASP A 33 11.69 -2.18 20.16
C ASP A 33 11.08 -0.87 19.62
N PHE A 34 11.33 -0.56 18.35
CA PHE A 34 10.79 0.62 17.65
C PHE A 34 9.65 0.25 16.68
N ASP A 35 9.06 -0.94 16.79
CA ASP A 35 7.97 -1.41 15.93
C ASP A 35 6.82 -0.41 15.80
N TRP A 36 6.43 0.23 16.91
CA TRP A 36 5.35 1.19 17.01
C TRP A 36 5.55 2.39 16.08
N LEU A 37 6.80 2.80 15.84
CA LEU A 37 7.12 3.90 14.94
C LEU A 37 6.83 3.52 13.49
N PHE A 38 7.18 2.29 13.10
CA PHE A 38 6.89 1.77 11.77
C PHE A 38 5.40 1.52 11.57
N VAL A 39 4.70 1.01 12.59
CA VAL A 39 3.24 0.87 12.58
C VAL A 39 2.57 2.23 12.39
N PHE A 40 2.98 3.23 13.18
CA PHE A 40 2.46 4.59 13.07
C PHE A 40 2.73 5.17 11.67
N ALA A 41 3.98 5.10 11.20
CA ALA A 41 4.35 5.60 9.88
C ALA A 41 3.56 4.89 8.76
N HIS A 42 3.36 3.58 8.86
CA HIS A 42 2.60 2.80 7.89
C HIS A 42 1.14 3.22 7.85
N VAL A 43 0.47 3.31 9.00
CA VAL A 43 -0.95 3.69 9.06
C VAL A 43 -1.16 5.14 8.65
N ALA A 44 -0.29 6.06 9.12
CA ALA A 44 -0.37 7.48 8.76
C ALA A 44 -0.16 7.70 7.24
N SER A 45 0.85 7.03 6.66
CA SER A 45 1.11 7.13 5.22
C SER A 45 0.03 6.46 4.38
N ALA A 46 -0.55 5.35 4.84
CA ALA A 46 -1.73 4.74 4.22
C ALA A 46 -2.95 5.68 4.25
N ALA A 47 -3.18 6.39 5.36
CA ALA A 47 -4.25 7.39 5.45
C ALA A 47 -4.02 8.56 4.47
N VAL A 48 -2.78 9.04 4.32
CA VAL A 48 -2.43 10.08 3.33
C VAL A 48 -2.63 9.58 1.90
N LEU A 49 -2.18 8.36 1.58
CA LEU A 49 -2.37 7.72 0.28
C LEU A 49 -3.85 7.60 -0.06
N LEU A 50 -4.64 6.96 0.81
CA LEU A 50 -6.05 6.72 0.57
C LEU A 50 -6.85 8.02 0.55
N GLY A 51 -6.54 8.97 1.44
CA GLY A 51 -7.20 10.28 1.47
C GLY A 51 -6.93 11.11 0.21
N SER A 52 -5.71 11.10 -0.29
CA SER A 52 -5.36 11.83 -1.53
C SER A 52 -6.05 11.23 -2.77
N ILE A 53 -6.15 9.89 -2.86
CA ILE A 53 -6.91 9.21 -3.92
C ILE A 53 -8.41 9.52 -3.80
N LEU A 54 -8.97 9.37 -2.60
CA LEU A 54 -10.39 9.58 -2.34
C LEU A 54 -10.87 10.97 -2.76
N ILE A 55 -10.07 12.02 -2.51
CA ILE A 55 -10.41 13.39 -2.90
C ILE A 55 -10.54 13.53 -4.43
N VAL A 56 -9.66 12.89 -5.20
CA VAL A 56 -9.72 12.88 -6.67
C VAL A 56 -10.91 12.04 -7.16
N ASP A 57 -11.17 10.89 -6.54
CA ASP A 57 -12.29 10.02 -6.91
C ASP A 57 -13.64 10.70 -6.67
N LEU A 58 -13.82 11.34 -5.50
CA LEU A 58 -15.00 12.16 -5.19
C LEU A 58 -15.24 13.24 -6.24
N ARG A 59 -14.15 13.81 -6.78
CA ARG A 59 -14.24 14.80 -7.83
C ARG A 59 -14.69 14.21 -9.17
N ILE A 60 -14.18 13.04 -9.53
CA ILE A 60 -14.51 12.32 -10.77
C ILE A 60 -15.99 11.87 -10.75
N ILE A 61 -16.49 11.33 -9.63
CA ILE A 61 -17.89 10.90 -9.51
C ILE A 61 -18.88 12.08 -9.35
N GLY A 62 -18.37 13.30 -9.14
CA GLY A 62 -19.15 14.52 -9.21
C GLY A 62 -19.64 15.08 -7.86
N VAL A 63 -19.06 14.67 -6.73
CA VAL A 63 -19.39 15.24 -5.40
C VAL A 63 -18.84 16.66 -5.25
N THR A 64 -17.62 16.93 -5.74
CA THR A 64 -16.93 18.23 -5.58
C THR A 64 -16.78 19.00 -6.89
N ARG A 65 -17.86 19.10 -7.69
CA ARG A 65 -17.82 19.60 -9.08
C ARG A 65 -17.27 21.02 -9.29
N GLU A 66 -17.28 21.83 -8.25
CA GLU A 66 -16.81 23.22 -8.31
C GLU A 66 -15.27 23.33 -8.34
N ILE A 67 -14.55 22.30 -7.91
CA ILE A 67 -13.09 22.29 -7.87
C ILE A 67 -12.55 21.84 -9.23
N SER A 68 -11.45 22.43 -9.73
CA SER A 68 -10.81 21.91 -10.96
C SER A 68 -10.19 20.53 -10.71
N LEU A 69 -10.55 19.54 -11.53
CA LEU A 69 -9.97 18.19 -11.45
C LEU A 69 -8.45 18.24 -11.63
N ARG A 70 -7.95 19.02 -12.59
CA ARG A 70 -6.51 19.18 -12.83
C ARG A 70 -5.78 19.76 -11.63
N LYS A 71 -6.31 20.82 -11.00
CA LYS A 71 -5.70 21.41 -9.79
C LYS A 71 -5.66 20.41 -8.64
N LEU A 72 -6.73 19.64 -8.48
CA LEU A 72 -6.83 18.62 -7.44
C LEU A 72 -5.85 17.48 -7.68
N ALA A 73 -5.75 16.99 -8.91
CA ALA A 73 -4.84 15.91 -9.29
C ALA A 73 -3.36 16.31 -9.11
N VAL A 74 -2.98 17.52 -9.53
CA VAL A 74 -1.61 18.04 -9.33
C VAL A 74 -1.25 18.13 -7.85
N LEU A 75 -2.21 18.54 -7.01
CA LEU A 75 -2.00 18.59 -5.56
C LEU A 75 -1.95 17.20 -4.94
N ALA A 76 -2.88 16.30 -5.29
CA ALA A 76 -3.01 14.97 -4.69
C ALA A 76 -1.84 14.03 -5.05
N LEU A 77 -1.35 14.10 -6.29
CA LEU A 77 -0.33 13.18 -6.81
C LEU A 77 0.93 13.04 -5.94
N PRO A 78 1.64 14.12 -5.53
CA PRO A 78 2.82 13.98 -4.68
C PRO A 78 2.51 13.34 -3.32
N TRP A 79 1.32 13.60 -2.76
CA TRP A 79 0.89 12.98 -1.50
C TRP A 79 0.55 11.51 -1.67
N SER A 80 -0.11 11.13 -2.77
CA SER A 80 -0.36 9.73 -3.10
C SER A 80 0.96 8.97 -3.29
N VAL A 81 1.89 9.51 -4.08
CA VAL A 81 3.19 8.87 -4.32
C VAL A 81 4.03 8.80 -3.04
N GLY A 82 4.12 9.90 -2.29
CA GLY A 82 4.86 9.94 -1.02
C GLY A 82 4.28 8.99 0.03
N GLY A 83 2.95 8.99 0.19
CA GLY A 83 2.24 8.07 1.08
C GLY A 83 2.46 6.61 0.68
N ALA A 84 2.37 6.28 -0.60
CA ALA A 84 2.63 4.94 -1.10
C ALA A 84 4.06 4.47 -0.82
N ILE A 85 5.07 5.31 -1.07
CA ILE A 85 6.47 4.97 -0.83
C ILE A 85 6.70 4.70 0.67
N VAL A 86 6.23 5.59 1.55
CA VAL A 86 6.40 5.41 3.00
C VAL A 86 5.64 4.19 3.50
N ALA A 87 4.43 3.93 3.01
CA ALA A 87 3.64 2.76 3.38
C ALA A 87 4.33 1.45 2.95
N LEU A 88 4.87 1.39 1.74
CA LEU A 88 5.59 0.21 1.25
C LEU A 88 6.87 -0.05 2.05
N LEU A 89 7.67 0.98 2.31
CA LEU A 89 8.92 0.84 3.05
C LEU A 89 8.66 0.42 4.51
N SER A 90 7.76 1.11 5.20
CA SER A 90 7.39 0.77 6.58
C SER A 90 6.76 -0.61 6.68
N GLY A 91 5.87 -0.99 5.74
CA GLY A 91 5.25 -2.31 5.69
C GLY A 91 6.25 -3.44 5.43
N ALA A 92 7.26 -3.19 4.58
CA ALA A 92 8.36 -4.13 4.36
C ALA A 92 9.19 -4.34 5.62
N VAL A 93 9.51 -3.27 6.35
CA VAL A 93 10.21 -3.38 7.64
C VAL A 93 9.37 -4.13 8.67
N MET A 94 8.07 -3.83 8.76
CA MET A 94 7.16 -4.57 9.65
C MET A 94 7.14 -6.08 9.35
N LEU A 95 7.13 -6.47 8.07
CA LEU A 95 7.26 -7.88 7.67
C LEU A 95 8.61 -8.46 8.08
N LEU A 96 9.68 -7.68 8.02
CA LEU A 96 11.03 -8.13 8.39
C LEU A 96 11.25 -8.27 9.90
N PHE A 97 10.41 -7.68 10.75
CA PHE A 97 10.46 -7.95 12.20
C PHE A 97 10.08 -9.40 12.50
N ASP A 98 8.93 -9.86 11.99
CA ASP A 98 8.52 -11.25 12.11
C ASP A 98 7.79 -11.71 10.83
N PRO A 99 8.52 -12.26 9.84
CA PRO A 99 7.93 -12.68 8.58
C PRO A 99 6.83 -13.73 8.74
N ILE A 100 7.00 -14.64 9.71
CA ILE A 100 6.04 -15.72 9.93
C ILE A 100 4.80 -15.15 10.59
N ALA A 101 4.92 -14.45 11.71
CA ALA A 101 3.76 -13.90 12.41
C ALA A 101 2.96 -12.93 11.52
N VAL A 102 3.64 -12.05 10.77
CA VAL A 102 2.99 -11.07 9.91
C VAL A 102 2.43 -11.72 8.64
N GLY A 103 3.21 -12.60 8.00
CA GLY A 103 2.89 -13.18 6.70
C GLY A 103 1.77 -14.21 6.77
N VAL A 104 1.67 -14.99 7.85
CA VAL A 104 0.64 -16.02 7.97
C VAL A 104 -0.75 -15.44 8.21
N HIS A 105 -0.90 -14.18 8.64
CA HIS A 105 -2.21 -13.58 8.84
C HIS A 105 -3.11 -13.70 7.60
N THR A 106 -4.35 -14.15 7.79
CA THR A 106 -5.35 -14.43 6.73
C THR A 106 -5.48 -13.31 5.69
N TYR A 107 -5.37 -12.05 6.11
CA TYR A 107 -5.55 -10.89 5.24
C TYR A 107 -4.26 -10.39 4.56
N PHE A 108 -3.10 -11.00 4.81
CA PHE A 108 -1.83 -10.55 4.22
C PHE A 108 -1.83 -10.69 2.69
N LEU A 109 -2.07 -11.89 2.16
CA LEU A 109 -2.07 -12.13 0.72
C LEU A 109 -3.18 -11.39 -0.04
N PRO A 110 -4.45 -11.39 0.42
CA PRO A 110 -5.48 -10.57 -0.21
C PRO A 110 -5.12 -9.09 -0.25
N LYS A 111 -4.55 -8.54 0.82
CA LYS A 111 -4.06 -7.15 0.86
C LYS A 111 -2.96 -6.91 -0.16
N MET A 112 -1.99 -7.82 -0.31
CA MET A 112 -0.93 -7.70 -1.33
C MET A 112 -1.51 -7.74 -2.75
N ALA A 113 -2.50 -8.60 -3.01
CA ALA A 113 -3.19 -8.65 -4.29
C ALA A 113 -3.94 -7.34 -4.59
N LEU A 114 -4.64 -6.77 -3.61
CA LEU A 114 -5.32 -5.48 -3.75
C LEU A 114 -4.35 -4.33 -4.01
N ILE A 115 -3.19 -4.31 -3.32
CA ILE A 115 -2.15 -3.32 -3.57
C ILE A 115 -1.62 -3.44 -5.00
N LEU A 116 -1.33 -4.66 -5.47
CA LEU A 116 -0.90 -4.89 -6.85
C LEU A 116 -1.95 -4.42 -7.86
N LEU A 117 -3.22 -4.76 -7.65
CA LEU A 117 -4.33 -4.31 -8.50
C LEU A 117 -4.45 -2.78 -8.49
N GLY A 118 -4.29 -2.14 -7.33
CA GLY A 118 -4.28 -0.68 -7.20
C GLY A 118 -3.14 -0.02 -7.98
N LEU A 119 -1.93 -0.58 -7.93
CA LEU A 119 -0.79 -0.11 -8.71
C LEU A 119 -1.02 -0.27 -10.22
N LEU A 120 -1.54 -1.42 -10.64
CA LEU A 120 -1.89 -1.67 -12.05
C LEU A 120 -2.98 -0.70 -12.52
N ASN A 121 -3.98 -0.43 -11.69
CA ASN A 121 -5.02 0.57 -11.95
C ASN A 121 -4.43 1.97 -12.10
N ALA A 122 -3.52 2.39 -11.22
CA ALA A 122 -2.86 3.69 -11.31
C ALA A 122 -2.01 3.83 -12.58
N LEU A 123 -1.28 2.78 -12.97
CA LEU A 123 -0.51 2.74 -14.22
C LEU A 123 -1.42 2.81 -15.45
N ALA A 124 -2.56 2.10 -15.45
CA ALA A 124 -3.54 2.18 -16.51
C ALA A 124 -4.16 3.57 -16.61
N PHE A 125 -4.56 4.17 -15.48
CA PHE A 125 -5.10 5.53 -15.42
C PHE A 125 -4.12 6.54 -16.02
N HIS A 126 -2.85 6.50 -15.61
CA HIS A 126 -1.82 7.40 -16.13
C HIS A 126 -1.59 7.25 -17.64
N ARG A 127 -1.71 6.03 -18.19
CA ARG A 127 -1.45 5.74 -19.60
C ARG A 127 -2.64 6.05 -20.51
N PHE A 128 -3.87 5.88 -20.03
CA PHE A 128 -5.06 5.92 -20.88
C PHE A 128 -5.94 7.15 -20.67
N ILE A 129 -5.83 7.86 -19.55
CA ILE A 129 -6.70 9.00 -19.25
C ILE A 129 -5.96 10.32 -19.49
N ASN A 130 -6.27 10.96 -20.62
CA ASN A 130 -5.94 12.35 -20.86
C ASN A 130 -6.90 13.23 -20.06
N LEU A 131 -6.39 13.87 -19.01
CA LEU A 131 -7.17 14.77 -18.13
C LEU A 131 -7.81 15.95 -18.89
N GLU A 132 -7.34 16.25 -20.10
CA GLU A 132 -7.92 17.27 -20.99
C GLU A 132 -9.32 16.91 -21.51
N ALA A 133 -9.65 15.63 -21.65
CA ALA A 133 -10.98 15.20 -22.09
C ALA A 133 -12.06 15.28 -20.98
N ALA A 134 -11.64 15.42 -19.71
CA ALA A 134 -12.53 15.45 -18.56
C ALA A 134 -12.89 16.88 -18.09
N GLU A 135 -12.32 17.91 -18.73
CA GLU A 135 -12.59 19.33 -18.42
C GLU A 135 -13.70 19.95 -19.30
N THR A 136 -14.34 19.18 -20.19
CA THR A 136 -15.49 19.69 -20.96
C THR A 136 -16.73 19.85 -20.06
N PRO A 137 -17.43 21.00 -20.12
CA PRO A 137 -18.55 21.34 -19.24
C PRO A 137 -19.75 20.42 -19.38
#